data_AF-A0A7W6UM74-F1
#
_entry.id   AF-A0A7W6UM74-F1
#
_cell.length_a   1.000
_cell.length_b   1.000
_cell.length_c   1.000
_cell.angle_alpha   90.00
_cell.angle_beta   90.00
_cell.angle_gamma   90.00
#
_symmetry.space_group_name_H-M   'P 1'
#
loop_
_entity.id
_entity.type
_entity.pdbx_description
1 polymer ?
#
loop_
_entity_poly.entity_id
_entity_poly.type
_entity_poly.pdbx_seq_one_letter_code
_entity_poly.pdbx_strand_id
1 'polypeptide(L)'
;MNFNAIIEKQLQVFPTRLKPFIHPSTQVSGMERTWRYFAFAYERGFEVLAEECCRSYPNQSYLLVPLLQLARHSMELALKSALNECNEVYGAGLATDKHGLVTLYDRLDRFLISYSMIQKADPWADSTRKVLVHFDKVDSTGMVFRYPTDLTGVPFDAFEIDIEELIIAHQNVTLLADATVSMLNEGA
;
A
#
# COMPACT_ATOMS: atom_id res chain seq x y z
N MET A 1 -24.08 6.10 9.62
CA MET A 1 -23.62 7.50 9.66
C MET A 1 -23.80 8.09 8.26
N ASN A 2 -24.37 9.29 8.11
CA ASN A 2 -24.63 9.89 6.79
C ASN A 2 -23.66 11.06 6.57
N PHE A 3 -22.83 10.99 5.51
CA PHE A 3 -21.81 11.98 5.21
C PHE A 3 -22.41 13.38 4.98
N ASN A 4 -23.43 13.50 4.12
CA ASN A 4 -24.05 14.78 3.80
C ASN A 4 -24.69 15.41 5.04
N ALA A 5 -25.38 14.61 5.86
CA ALA A 5 -25.97 15.11 7.11
C ALA A 5 -24.92 15.64 8.09
N ILE A 6 -23.70 15.09 8.10
CA ILE A 6 -22.59 15.62 8.92
C ILE A 6 -22.13 16.98 8.41
N ILE A 7 -21.91 17.10 7.10
CA ILE A 7 -21.45 18.34 6.48
C ILE A 7 -22.50 19.44 6.60
N GLU A 8 -23.77 19.14 6.30
CA GLU A 8 -24.89 20.07 6.41
C GLU A 8 -25.04 20.64 7.82
N LYS A 9 -24.86 19.79 8.85
CA LYS A 9 -24.86 20.23 10.25
C LYS A 9 -23.76 21.25 10.54
N GLN A 10 -22.60 21.16 9.89
CA GLN A 10 -21.50 22.12 10.05
C GLN A 10 -21.74 23.43 9.29
N LEU A 11 -22.40 23.38 8.14
CA LEU A 11 -22.70 24.60 7.35
C LEU A 11 -23.66 25.54 8.10
N GLN A 12 -24.54 25.00 8.95
CA GLN A 12 -25.47 25.80 9.77
C GLN A 12 -24.79 26.45 10.98
N VAL A 13 -23.79 25.78 11.56
CA VAL A 13 -23.02 26.28 12.71
C VAL A 13 -21.57 25.82 12.55
N PHE A 14 -20.74 26.69 11.98
CA PHE A 14 -19.29 26.44 11.98
C PHE A 14 -18.81 26.43 13.43
N PRO A 15 -18.19 25.33 13.90
CA PRO A 15 -17.73 25.27 15.27
C PRO A 15 -16.64 26.32 15.51
N THR A 16 -16.84 27.19 16.51
CA THR A 16 -15.83 28.19 16.90
C THR A 16 -14.53 27.56 17.43
N ARG A 17 -14.58 26.29 17.83
CA ARG A 17 -13.42 25.44 18.14
C ARG A 17 -13.69 23.99 17.73
N LEU A 18 -12.74 23.36 17.05
CA LEU A 18 -12.77 21.92 16.78
C LEU A 18 -12.42 21.16 18.07
N LYS A 19 -13.22 20.14 18.40
CA LYS A 19 -12.90 19.21 19.48
C LYS A 19 -11.80 18.26 19.01
N PRO A 20 -10.88 17.81 19.89
CA PRO A 20 -10.03 16.68 19.57
C PRO A 20 -10.90 15.49 19.13
N PHE A 21 -10.55 14.87 18.00
CA PHE A 21 -11.30 13.73 17.43
C PHE A 21 -10.45 12.45 17.37
N ILE A 22 -9.18 12.54 17.78
CA ILE A 22 -8.28 11.41 17.97
C ILE A 22 -8.11 11.22 19.47
N HIS A 23 -8.46 10.05 19.96
CA HIS A 23 -8.38 9.71 21.37
C HIS A 23 -7.59 8.40 21.54
N PRO A 24 -6.74 8.28 22.57
CA PRO A 24 -6.14 7.00 22.92
C PRO A 24 -7.26 5.97 23.19
N SER A 25 -7.24 4.84 22.49
CA SER A 25 -8.13 3.73 22.81
C SER A 25 -7.68 3.08 24.12
N THR A 26 -8.61 2.85 25.03
CA THR A 26 -8.41 2.06 26.27
C THR A 26 -8.58 0.56 26.02
N GLN A 27 -9.19 0.17 24.89
CA GLN A 27 -9.32 -1.20 24.43
C GLN A 27 -8.30 -1.41 23.31
N VAL A 28 -7.07 -1.76 23.68
CA VAL A 28 -6.07 -2.15 22.68
C VAL A 28 -6.27 -3.65 22.45
N SER A 29 -7.05 -4.02 21.44
CA SER A 29 -6.86 -5.35 20.86
C SER A 29 -5.44 -5.37 20.28
N GLY A 30 -4.63 -6.38 20.62
CA GLY A 30 -3.23 -6.44 20.15
C GLY A 30 -3.11 -6.41 18.62
N MET A 31 -4.19 -6.79 17.92
CA MET A 31 -4.26 -6.90 16.46
C MET A 31 -4.22 -5.56 15.74
N GLU A 32 -4.87 -4.51 16.26
CA GLU A 32 -5.02 -3.19 15.60
C GLU A 32 -3.70 -2.41 15.42
N ARG A 33 -2.59 -2.92 15.98
CA ARG A 33 -1.26 -2.30 15.91
C ARG A 33 -0.22 -3.19 15.23
N THR A 34 -0.67 -4.21 14.50
CA THR A 34 0.21 -5.13 13.77
C THR A 34 0.44 -4.65 12.33
N TRP A 35 1.58 -5.03 11.75
CA TRP A 35 1.84 -4.82 10.32
C TRP A 35 0.73 -5.43 9.45
N ARG A 36 0.24 -6.62 9.83
CA ARG A 36 -0.84 -7.33 9.16
C ARG A 36 -2.13 -6.52 9.11
N TYR A 37 -2.53 -5.92 10.24
CA TYR A 37 -3.72 -5.08 10.29
C TYR A 37 -3.59 -3.84 9.39
N PHE A 38 -2.43 -3.17 9.42
CA PHE A 38 -2.20 -2.00 8.58
C PHE A 38 -2.18 -2.37 7.09
N ALA A 39 -1.51 -3.45 6.69
CA ALA A 39 -1.52 -3.94 5.31
C ALA A 39 -2.96 -4.21 4.84
N PHE A 40 -3.74 -4.94 5.63
CA PHE A 40 -5.15 -5.23 5.35
C PHE A 40 -6.00 -3.96 5.25
N ALA A 41 -5.88 -3.03 6.21
CA ALA A 41 -6.70 -1.82 6.24
C ALA A 41 -6.45 -0.93 5.00
N TYR A 42 -5.19 -0.79 4.58
CA TYR A 42 -4.84 -0.01 3.39
C TYR A 42 -5.19 -0.70 2.08
N GLU A 43 -5.10 -2.04 2.02
CA GLU A 43 -5.61 -2.81 0.89
C GLU A 43 -7.12 -2.61 0.72
N ARG A 44 -7.90 -2.74 1.79
CA ARG A 44 -9.36 -2.47 1.74
C ARG A 44 -9.65 -1.02 1.34
N GLY A 45 -8.86 -0.07 1.82
CA GLY A 45 -8.98 1.33 1.43
C GLY A 45 -8.73 1.55 -0.07
N PHE A 46 -7.72 0.88 -0.63
CA PHE A 46 -7.46 0.89 -2.06
C PHE A 46 -8.62 0.27 -2.85
N GLU A 47 -9.08 -0.93 -2.48
CA GLU A 47 -10.18 -1.62 -3.18
C GLU A 47 -11.45 -0.76 -3.26
N VAL A 48 -11.86 -0.15 -2.13
CA VAL A 48 -13.04 0.71 -2.09
C VAL A 48 -12.90 1.90 -3.03
N LEU A 49 -11.73 2.55 -3.08
CA LEU A 49 -11.51 3.69 -3.98
C LEU A 49 -11.38 3.24 -5.43
N ALA A 50 -10.78 2.08 -5.69
CA ALA A 50 -10.65 1.51 -7.03
C ALA A 50 -12.02 1.20 -7.62
N GLU A 51 -12.91 0.57 -6.85
CA GLU A 51 -14.30 0.33 -7.26
C GLU A 51 -15.03 1.63 -7.63
N GLU A 52 -14.88 2.68 -6.82
CA GLU A 52 -15.48 3.98 -7.11
C GLU A 52 -14.90 4.61 -8.39
N CYS A 53 -13.59 4.49 -8.61
CA CYS A 53 -12.96 4.96 -9.84
C CYS A 53 -13.51 4.21 -11.07
N CYS A 54 -13.65 2.89 -11.00
CA CYS A 54 -14.25 2.10 -12.07
C CYS A 54 -15.70 2.52 -12.39
N ARG A 55 -16.48 2.94 -11.39
CA ARG A 55 -17.87 3.39 -11.57
C ARG A 55 -17.99 4.82 -12.09
N SER A 56 -17.07 5.69 -11.70
CA SER A 56 -17.19 7.14 -11.90
C SER A 56 -16.28 7.72 -12.98
N TYR A 57 -15.30 6.95 -13.48
CA TYR A 57 -14.41 7.38 -14.56
C TYR A 57 -15.16 7.56 -15.89
N PRO A 58 -14.85 8.60 -16.69
CA PRO A 58 -13.82 9.63 -16.50
C PRO A 58 -14.27 10.85 -15.68
N ASN A 59 -15.52 10.90 -15.21
CA ASN A 59 -16.10 12.10 -14.57
C ASN A 59 -15.42 12.49 -13.25
N GLN A 60 -14.78 11.55 -12.56
CA GLN A 60 -14.03 11.81 -11.31
C GLN A 60 -12.56 11.42 -11.42
N SER A 61 -11.90 11.74 -12.55
CA SER A 61 -10.48 11.45 -12.77
C SER A 61 -9.53 12.03 -11.71
N TYR A 62 -9.96 13.04 -10.95
CA TYR A 62 -9.21 13.57 -9.81
C TYR A 62 -8.99 12.54 -8.68
N LEU A 63 -9.78 11.45 -8.63
CA LEU A 63 -9.59 10.35 -7.69
C LEU A 63 -8.40 9.44 -8.05
N LEU A 64 -7.84 9.55 -9.25
CA LEU A 64 -6.76 8.67 -9.69
C LEU A 64 -5.44 8.94 -8.95
N VAL A 65 -5.15 10.20 -8.59
CA VAL A 65 -3.96 10.54 -7.80
C VAL A 65 -3.99 9.90 -6.40
N PRO A 66 -5.06 10.08 -5.58
CA PRO A 66 -5.13 9.39 -4.29
C PRO A 66 -5.23 7.87 -4.43
N LEU A 67 -5.84 7.34 -5.50
CA LEU A 67 -5.84 5.90 -5.78
C LEU A 67 -4.42 5.36 -5.96
N LEU A 68 -3.59 6.04 -6.75
CA LEU A 68 -2.20 5.62 -6.99
C LEU A 68 -1.35 5.69 -5.72
N GLN A 69 -1.53 6.73 -4.90
CA GLN A 69 -0.87 6.83 -3.61
C GLN A 69 -1.29 5.70 -2.64
N LEU A 70 -2.58 5.36 -2.61
CA LEU A 70 -3.08 4.23 -1.81
C LEU A 70 -2.52 2.90 -2.30
N ALA A 71 -2.50 2.67 -3.61
CA ALA A 71 -1.91 1.47 -4.20
C ALA A 71 -0.44 1.32 -3.78
N ARG A 72 0.36 2.36 -3.96
CA ARG A 72 1.78 2.38 -3.58
C ARG A 72 1.98 2.07 -2.10
N HIS A 73 1.22 2.73 -1.23
CA HIS A 73 1.37 2.55 0.21
C HIS A 73 0.87 1.17 0.70
N SER A 74 -0.23 0.68 0.14
CA SER A 74 -0.76 -0.65 0.42
C SER A 74 0.26 -1.74 0.04
N MET A 75 0.87 -1.67 -1.15
CA MET A 75 1.94 -2.58 -1.57
C MET A 75 3.15 -2.52 -0.63
N GLU A 76 3.56 -1.32 -0.21
CA GLU A 76 4.67 -1.16 0.75
C GLU A 76 4.38 -1.86 2.08
N LEU A 77 3.17 -1.68 2.63
CA LEU A 77 2.75 -2.29 3.88
C LEU A 77 2.62 -3.81 3.76
N ALA A 78 2.13 -4.33 2.64
CA ALA A 78 2.05 -5.77 2.38
C ALA A 78 3.46 -6.40 2.38
N LEU A 79 4.40 -5.81 1.64
CA LEU A 79 5.80 -6.27 1.61
C LEU A 79 6.46 -6.18 2.99
N LYS A 80 6.23 -5.09 3.74
CA LYS A 80 6.74 -4.97 5.11
C LYS A 80 6.13 -6.01 6.03
N SER A 81 4.83 -6.28 5.92
CA SER A 81 4.17 -7.31 6.72
C SER A 81 4.80 -8.68 6.48
N ALA A 82 5.00 -9.07 5.22
CA ALA A 82 5.65 -10.33 4.87
C ALA A 82 7.10 -10.42 5.40
N LEU A 83 7.90 -9.36 5.26
CA LEU A 83 9.26 -9.32 5.80
C LEU A 83 9.32 -9.43 7.33
N ASN A 84 8.37 -8.81 8.04
CA ASN A 84 8.28 -8.94 9.49
C ASN A 84 7.90 -10.38 9.89
N GLU A 85 6.99 -11.02 9.16
CA GLU A 85 6.67 -12.43 9.39
C GLU A 85 7.91 -13.33 9.20
N CYS A 86 8.69 -13.11 8.12
CA CYS A 86 9.95 -13.84 7.92
C CYS A 86 10.92 -13.64 9.10
N ASN A 87 10.98 -12.44 9.67
CA ASN A 87 11.82 -12.14 10.83
C ASN A 87 11.32 -12.84 12.09
N GLU A 88 10.02 -12.88 12.30
CA GLU A 88 9.39 -13.50 13.47
C GLU A 88 9.55 -15.03 13.44
N VAL A 89 9.33 -15.66 12.27
CA VAL A 89 9.39 -17.13 12.13
C VAL A 89 10.83 -17.64 12.04
N TYR A 90 11.71 -16.97 11.29
CA TYR A 90 13.05 -17.49 10.97
C TYR A 90 14.21 -16.68 11.57
N GLY A 91 13.96 -15.58 12.28
CA GLY A 91 15.02 -14.73 12.82
C GLY A 91 15.89 -14.07 11.75
N ALA A 92 15.33 -13.83 10.56
CA ALA A 92 16.09 -13.50 9.35
C ALA A 92 16.79 -12.12 9.36
N GLY A 93 16.41 -11.20 10.25
CA GLY A 93 17.03 -9.87 10.36
C GLY A 93 16.84 -8.98 9.13
N LEU A 94 15.78 -9.20 8.36
CA LEU A 94 15.44 -8.45 7.16
C LEU A 94 14.95 -7.04 7.52
N ALA A 95 15.64 -6.02 7.03
CA ALA A 95 15.29 -4.63 7.30
C ALA A 95 14.00 -4.20 6.58
N THR A 96 13.19 -3.38 7.24
CA THR A 96 11.91 -2.80 6.76
C THR A 96 11.91 -1.26 6.80
N ASP A 97 13.09 -0.67 6.98
CA ASP A 97 13.37 0.74 7.28
C ASP A 97 13.20 1.71 6.10
N LYS A 98 13.20 1.20 4.86
CA LYS A 98 13.15 2.03 3.64
C LYS A 98 11.80 1.93 2.93
N HIS A 99 11.42 3.00 2.24
CA HIS A 99 10.17 3.12 1.48
C HIS A 99 10.25 2.61 0.03
N GLY A 100 11.41 2.12 -0.41
CA GLY A 100 11.61 1.65 -1.79
C GLY A 100 10.96 0.29 -2.02
N LEU A 101 9.90 0.23 -2.83
CA LEU A 101 9.17 -1.00 -3.10
C LEU A 101 10.07 -2.11 -3.66
N VAL A 102 10.90 -1.77 -4.65
CA VAL A 102 11.86 -2.71 -5.26
C VAL A 102 12.84 -3.24 -4.23
N THR A 103 13.33 -2.38 -3.32
CA THR A 103 14.26 -2.80 -2.27
C THR A 103 13.61 -3.77 -1.27
N LEU A 104 12.36 -3.52 -0.88
CA LEU A 104 11.62 -4.41 0.01
C LEU A 104 11.38 -5.76 -0.67
N TYR A 105 10.95 -5.73 -1.93
CA TYR A 105 10.71 -6.94 -2.71
C TYR A 105 12.00 -7.75 -2.93
N ASP A 106 13.10 -7.13 -3.36
CA ASP A 106 14.38 -7.83 -3.60
C ASP A 106 14.95 -8.45 -2.30
N ARG A 107 14.56 -7.96 -1.11
CA ARG A 107 14.87 -8.62 0.17
C ARG A 107 14.00 -9.86 0.38
N LEU A 108 12.70 -9.73 0.14
CA LEU A 108 11.73 -10.82 0.29
C LEU A 108 12.04 -11.97 -0.70
N ASP A 109 12.23 -11.65 -1.97
CA ASP A 109 12.54 -12.61 -3.04
C ASP A 109 13.81 -13.42 -2.72
N ARG A 110 14.90 -12.75 -2.34
CA ARG A 110 16.14 -13.43 -1.92
C ARG A 110 15.92 -14.35 -0.72
N PHE A 111 15.10 -13.93 0.25
CA PHE A 111 14.76 -14.77 1.39
C PHE A 111 14.01 -16.02 0.93
N LEU A 112 12.94 -15.87 0.15
CA LEU A 112 12.12 -16.99 -0.34
C LEU A 112 12.93 -18.00 -1.17
N ILE A 113 13.83 -17.52 -2.03
CA ILE A 113 14.75 -18.37 -2.79
C ILE A 113 15.72 -19.11 -1.85
N SER A 114 16.28 -18.42 -0.86
CA SER A 114 17.26 -19.04 0.06
C SER A 114 16.66 -20.13 0.95
N TYR A 115 15.38 -20.04 1.26
CA TYR A 115 14.62 -21.05 2.00
C TYR A 115 13.90 -22.06 1.09
N SER A 116 14.16 -22.05 -0.22
CA SER A 116 13.53 -22.94 -1.21
C SER A 116 12.00 -22.89 -1.23
N MET A 117 11.41 -21.77 -0.82
CA MET A 117 9.96 -21.55 -0.86
C MET A 117 9.47 -21.21 -2.27
N ILE A 118 10.34 -20.55 -3.06
CA ILE A 118 10.11 -20.32 -4.49
C ILE A 118 11.36 -20.72 -5.28
N GLN A 119 11.19 -20.95 -6.58
CA GLN A 119 12.30 -21.22 -7.48
C GLN A 119 12.91 -19.91 -7.98
N LYS A 120 14.22 -19.96 -8.30
CA LYS A 120 14.85 -18.86 -9.02
C LYS A 120 14.22 -18.75 -10.42
N ALA A 121 13.95 -17.52 -10.86
CA ALA A 121 13.24 -17.22 -12.10
C ALA A 121 11.81 -17.76 -12.12
N ASP A 122 11.14 -17.71 -10.98
CA ASP A 122 9.69 -17.92 -10.91
C ASP A 122 8.96 -16.84 -11.74
N PRO A 123 8.07 -17.23 -12.67
CA PRO A 123 7.40 -16.27 -13.56
C PRO A 123 6.56 -15.22 -12.83
N TRP A 124 5.95 -15.58 -11.69
CA TRP A 124 5.13 -14.65 -10.92
C TRP A 124 6.02 -13.66 -10.17
N ALA A 125 7.12 -14.12 -9.56
CA ALA A 125 8.14 -13.27 -8.97
C ALA A 125 8.69 -12.26 -9.99
N ASP A 126 9.08 -12.72 -11.19
CA ASP A 126 9.59 -11.86 -12.26
C ASP A 126 8.55 -10.81 -12.71
N SER A 127 7.27 -11.19 -12.77
CA SER A 127 6.17 -10.28 -13.11
C SER A 127 5.97 -9.21 -12.03
N THR A 128 5.88 -9.62 -10.77
CA THR A 128 5.74 -8.72 -9.61
C THR A 128 6.90 -7.75 -9.55
N ARG A 129 8.14 -8.20 -9.79
CA ARG A 129 9.31 -7.32 -9.83
C ARG A 129 9.20 -6.27 -10.93
N LYS A 130 8.74 -6.64 -12.13
CA LYS A 130 8.56 -5.70 -13.25
C LYS A 130 7.56 -4.60 -12.91
N VAL A 131 6.44 -4.96 -12.28
CA VAL A 131 5.44 -4.00 -11.77
C VAL A 131 6.09 -3.02 -10.79
N LEU A 132 6.84 -3.52 -9.81
CA LEU A 132 7.47 -2.67 -8.80
C LEU A 132 8.54 -1.74 -9.40
N VAL A 133 9.32 -2.23 -10.37
CA VAL A 133 10.28 -1.41 -11.11
C VAL A 133 9.57 -0.33 -11.92
N HIS A 134 8.39 -0.62 -12.48
CA HIS A 134 7.60 0.40 -13.16
C HIS A 134 7.16 1.52 -12.21
N PHE A 135 6.63 1.16 -11.04
CA PHE A 135 6.31 2.13 -9.98
C PHE A 135 7.52 2.97 -9.56
N ASP A 136 8.67 2.34 -9.33
CA ASP A 136 9.89 3.00 -8.83
C ASP A 136 10.48 3.96 -9.87
N LYS A 137 10.32 3.68 -11.17
CA LYS A 137 10.72 4.61 -12.24
C LYS A 137 9.94 5.92 -12.21
N VAL A 138 8.67 5.86 -11.81
CA VAL A 138 7.82 7.05 -11.70
C VAL A 138 7.99 7.70 -10.33
N ASP A 139 8.04 6.92 -9.25
CA ASP A 139 8.07 7.42 -7.88
C ASP A 139 8.99 6.62 -6.93
N SER A 140 10.29 6.74 -7.15
CA SER A 140 11.31 6.14 -6.28
C SER A 140 11.32 6.72 -4.85
N THR A 141 10.79 7.93 -4.66
CA THR A 141 10.86 8.67 -3.39
C THR A 141 9.58 8.57 -2.56
N GLY A 142 8.48 8.11 -3.16
CA GLY A 142 7.16 8.18 -2.53
C GLY A 142 6.54 9.56 -2.60
N MET A 143 7.09 10.53 -3.34
CA MET A 143 6.67 11.94 -3.32
C MET A 143 5.78 12.30 -4.51
N VAL A 144 5.99 11.67 -5.66
CA VAL A 144 5.40 12.08 -6.95
C VAL A 144 3.87 12.02 -6.91
N PHE A 145 3.30 11.06 -6.18
CA PHE A 145 1.85 10.90 -6.07
C PHE A 145 1.20 11.73 -4.96
N ARG A 146 2.01 12.50 -4.20
CA ARG A 146 1.54 13.32 -3.08
C ARG A 146 1.66 14.81 -3.33
N TYR A 147 2.61 15.22 -4.14
CA TYR A 147 2.95 16.63 -4.33
C TYR A 147 3.05 16.95 -5.82
N PRO A 148 2.66 18.15 -6.25
CA PRO A 148 2.82 18.58 -7.63
C PRO A 148 4.29 18.92 -7.97
N THR A 149 5.12 19.17 -6.96
CA THR A 149 6.52 19.58 -7.11
C THR A 149 7.42 18.84 -6.13
N ASP A 150 8.70 18.74 -6.46
CA ASP A 150 9.73 18.28 -5.55
C ASP A 150 10.04 19.30 -4.43
N LEU A 151 11.00 18.97 -3.56
CA LEU A 151 11.43 19.82 -2.44
C LEU A 151 12.08 21.14 -2.89
N THR A 152 12.50 21.25 -4.14
CA THR A 152 13.09 22.46 -4.73
C THR A 152 12.06 23.31 -5.47
N GLY A 153 10.82 22.83 -5.60
CA GLY A 153 9.73 23.49 -6.31
C GLY A 153 9.66 23.15 -7.80
N VAL A 154 10.46 22.20 -8.28
CA VAL A 154 10.41 21.73 -9.68
C VAL A 154 9.20 20.81 -9.84
N PRO A 155 8.29 21.05 -10.81
CA PRO A 155 7.16 20.17 -11.07
C PRO A 155 7.60 18.76 -11.45
N PHE A 156 6.84 17.76 -10.99
CA PHE A 156 7.01 16.39 -11.50
C PHE A 156 6.41 16.26 -12.91
N ASP A 157 6.91 15.29 -13.67
CA ASP A 157 6.37 14.95 -14.97
C ASP A 157 4.90 14.51 -14.85
N ALA A 158 4.08 14.91 -15.82
CA ALA A 158 2.70 14.44 -15.91
C ALA A 158 2.66 12.95 -16.29
N PHE A 159 1.68 12.23 -15.75
CA PHE A 159 1.46 10.81 -16.02
C PHE A 159 -0.03 10.52 -16.21
N GLU A 160 -0.31 9.47 -16.96
CA GLU A 160 -1.64 8.90 -17.12
C GLU A 160 -1.74 7.61 -16.31
N ILE A 161 -2.95 7.31 -15.82
CA ILE A 161 -3.20 6.12 -14.99
C ILE A 161 -4.20 5.25 -15.73
N ASP A 162 -3.76 4.05 -16.08
CA ASP A 162 -4.65 2.95 -16.46
C ASP A 162 -5.15 2.28 -15.18
N ILE A 163 -6.47 2.37 -14.94
CA ILE A 163 -7.11 1.86 -13.71
C ILE A 163 -7.03 0.34 -13.66
N GLU A 164 -7.24 -0.34 -14.78
CA GLU A 164 -7.26 -1.81 -14.84
C GLU A 164 -5.86 -2.35 -14.54
N GLU A 165 -4.85 -1.83 -15.23
CA GLU A 165 -3.45 -2.24 -15.01
C GLU A 165 -2.97 -1.90 -13.59
N LEU A 166 -3.44 -0.79 -13.00
CA LEU A 166 -3.14 -0.43 -11.61
C LEU A 166 -3.72 -1.47 -10.62
N ILE A 167 -4.96 -1.91 -10.83
CA ILE A 167 -5.60 -2.93 -9.99
C ILE A 167 -4.85 -4.27 -10.11
N ILE A 168 -4.54 -4.68 -11.33
CA ILE A 168 -3.78 -5.92 -11.58
C ILE A 168 -2.40 -5.85 -10.93
N ALA A 169 -1.69 -4.74 -11.09
CA ALA A 169 -0.40 -4.48 -10.48
C ALA A 169 -0.44 -4.59 -8.95
N HIS A 170 -1.40 -3.91 -8.33
CA HIS A 170 -1.60 -3.93 -6.88
C HIS A 170 -1.87 -5.34 -6.37
N GLN A 171 -2.82 -6.06 -6.97
CA GLN A 171 -3.19 -7.42 -6.57
C GLN A 171 -2.02 -8.40 -6.70
N ASN A 172 -1.21 -8.32 -7.76
CA ASN A 172 -0.05 -9.20 -7.92
C ASN A 172 0.95 -9.06 -6.75
N VAL A 173 1.15 -7.84 -6.26
CA VAL A 173 2.09 -7.56 -5.18
C VAL A 173 1.51 -7.96 -3.83
N THR A 174 0.25 -7.61 -3.53
CA THR A 174 -0.36 -7.96 -2.23
C THR A 174 -0.61 -9.45 -2.10
N LEU A 175 -1.02 -10.13 -3.17
CA LEU A 175 -1.23 -11.58 -3.16
C LEU A 175 0.09 -12.35 -2.98
N LEU A 176 1.20 -11.89 -3.57
CA LEU A 176 2.51 -12.50 -3.34
C LEU A 176 2.95 -12.37 -1.87
N ALA A 177 2.72 -11.19 -1.27
CA ALA A 177 3.01 -10.96 0.14
C ALA A 177 2.15 -11.84 1.07
N ASP A 178 0.86 -11.98 0.78
CA ASP A 178 -0.06 -12.84 1.55
C ASP A 178 0.26 -14.33 1.38
N ALA A 179 0.54 -14.76 0.15
CA ALA A 179 0.99 -16.13 -0.15
C ALA A 179 2.30 -16.44 0.60
N THR A 180 3.21 -15.47 0.70
CA THR A 180 4.42 -15.61 1.51
C THR A 180 4.09 -15.90 2.97
N VAL A 181 3.24 -15.09 3.59
CA VAL A 181 2.81 -15.30 4.98
C VAL A 181 2.14 -16.66 5.16
N SER A 182 1.32 -17.10 4.20
CA SER A 182 0.67 -18.41 4.23
C SER A 182 1.70 -19.56 4.17
N MET A 183 2.67 -19.49 3.25
CA MET A 183 3.75 -20.50 3.14
C MET A 183 4.59 -20.60 4.42
N LEU A 184 4.87 -19.46 5.08
CA LEU A 184 5.61 -19.45 6.35
C LEU A 184 4.84 -20.16 7.46
N ASN A 185 3.52 -19.98 7.51
CA ASN A 185 2.66 -20.59 8.52
C ASN A 185 2.40 -22.09 8.28
N GLU A 186 2.49 -22.57 7.03
CA GLU A 186 2.37 -23.99 6.68
C GLU A 186 3.69 -24.76 6.85
N GLY A 187 4.83 -24.07 6.76
CA GLY A 187 6.17 -24.64 6.88
C GLY A 187 6.82 -24.55 8.28
N ALA A 188 6.20 -23.84 9.22
CA ALA A 188 6.62 -23.71 10.63
C ALA A 188 5.95 -24.76 11.53
#